data_AF-A0A6V7J0S0-F1
#
_entry.id   AF-A0A6V7J0S0-F1
#
_cell.length_a   1.000
_cell.length_b   1.000
_cell.length_c   1.000
_cell.angle_alpha   90.00
_cell.angle_beta   90.00
_cell.angle_gamma   90.00
#
_symmetry.space_group_name_H-M   'P 1'
#
loop_
_entity.id
_entity.type
_entity.pdbx_description
1 polymer ?
#
loop_
_entity_poly.entity_id
_entity_poly.type
_entity_poly.pdbx_seq_one_letter_code
_entity_poly.pdbx_strand_id
1 'polypeptide(L)' 'RKLLTGTDLKVTVWGGQFDLIVTMPGTIAWVNKVFRDDEYWKTAERTPLEVDDFIEGYQKHHGRFSLYWINKAGHR' A
#
# COMPACT_ATOMS: atom_id res chain seq x y z
N ARG A 1 -0.83 -13.95 5.75
CA ARG A 1 0.56 -13.77 5.26
C ARG A 1 1.13 -15.00 4.52
N LYS A 2 0.38 -16.10 4.31
CA LYS A 2 0.88 -17.34 3.67
C LYS A 2 1.56 -17.15 2.31
N LEU A 3 1.05 -16.23 1.47
CA LEU A 3 1.69 -15.90 0.18
C LEU A 3 3.08 -15.28 0.37
N LEU A 4 3.20 -14.29 1.27
CA LEU A 4 4.45 -13.59 1.54
C LEU A 4 5.48 -14.46 2.29
N THR A 5 5.03 -15.41 3.11
CA THR A 5 5.96 -16.27 3.90
C THR A 5 6.30 -17.59 3.21
N GLY A 6 5.42 -18.09 2.34
CA GLY A 6 5.53 -19.44 1.75
C GLY A 6 5.83 -19.46 0.25
N THR A 7 6.00 -18.31 -0.38
CA THR A 7 6.35 -18.18 -1.81
C THR A 7 7.29 -17.01 -2.00
N ASP A 8 7.89 -16.86 -3.18
CA ASP A 8 8.74 -15.72 -3.55
C ASP A 8 7.97 -14.59 -4.27
N LEU A 9 6.63 -14.64 -4.26
CA LEU A 9 5.79 -13.64 -4.92
C LEU A 9 5.98 -12.24 -4.31
N LYS A 10 6.04 -11.24 -5.19
CA LYS A 10 5.91 -9.83 -4.82
C LYS A 10 4.42 -9.47 -4.85
N VAL A 11 3.93 -8.83 -3.79
CA VAL A 11 2.53 -8.43 -3.66
C VAL A 11 2.46 -6.92 -3.59
N THR A 12 1.71 -6.32 -4.51
CA THR A 12 1.44 -4.89 -4.54
C THR A 12 -0.05 -4.66 -4.38
N VAL A 13 -0.40 -3.78 -3.44
CA VAL A 13 -1.76 -3.28 -3.25
C VAL A 13 -1.73 -1.81 -3.58
N TRP A 14 -2.74 -1.34 -4.30
CA TRP A 14 -2.87 0.07 -4.64
C TRP A 14 -4.34 0.45 -4.64
N GLY A 15 -4.63 1.73 -4.51
CA GLY A 15 -5.98 2.25 -4.71
C GLY A 15 -5.99 3.76 -4.91
N GLY A 16 -7.05 4.22 -5.55
CA GLY A 16 -7.27 5.62 -5.85
C GLY A 16 -7.86 6.39 -4.67
N GLN A 17 -7.41 7.63 -4.49
CA GLN A 17 -7.91 8.53 -3.45
C GLN A 17 -9.43 8.77 -3.53
N PHE A 18 -10.02 8.70 -4.71
CA PHE A 18 -11.44 8.97 -4.97
C PHE A 18 -12.28 7.69 -5.15
N ASP A 19 -11.75 6.49 -4.89
CA ASP A 19 -12.57 5.28 -4.84
C ASP A 19 -13.43 5.27 -3.56
N LEU A 20 -14.75 5.20 -3.76
CA LEU A 20 -15.75 5.17 -2.69
C LEU A 20 -16.19 3.77 -2.28
N ILE A 21 -16.00 2.76 -3.14
CA ILE A 21 -16.44 1.38 -2.89
C ILE A 21 -15.32 0.61 -2.19
N VAL A 22 -14.09 0.72 -2.70
CA VAL A 22 -12.90 0.06 -2.13
C VAL A 22 -11.95 1.13 -1.59
N THR A 23 -12.42 1.81 -0.55
CA THR A 23 -11.75 3.01 -0.05
C THR A 23 -10.35 2.72 0.50
N MET A 24 -9.42 3.67 0.29
CA MET A 24 -8.08 3.58 0.86
C MET A 24 -8.05 3.41 2.39
N PRO A 25 -8.89 4.10 3.19
CA PRO A 25 -8.97 3.84 4.64
C PRO A 25 -9.28 2.39 4.99
N GLY A 26 -10.24 1.76 4.29
CA GLY A 26 -10.60 0.35 4.50
C GLY A 26 -9.44 -0.58 4.13
N THR A 27 -8.81 -0.34 2.99
CA THR A 27 -7.63 -1.10 2.54
C THR A 27 -6.48 -0.98 3.54
N ILE A 28 -6.19 0.21 4.07
CA ILE A 28 -5.15 0.43 5.08
C ILE A 28 -5.47 -0.33 6.37
N ALA A 29 -6.72 -0.27 6.84
CA ALA A 29 -7.14 -1.00 8.04
C ALA A 29 -6.95 -2.51 7.88
N TRP A 30 -7.29 -3.05 6.72
CA TRP A 30 -7.04 -4.45 6.39
C TRP A 30 -5.55 -4.78 6.37
N VAL A 31 -4.71 -3.98 5.69
CA VAL A 31 -3.25 -4.18 5.65
C VAL A 31 -2.68 -4.16 7.07
N ASN A 32 -3.03 -3.17 7.88
CA ASN A 32 -2.56 -3.08 9.27
C ASN A 32 -2.98 -4.28 10.12
N LYS A 33 -4.17 -4.86 9.86
CA LYS A 33 -4.60 -6.11 10.50
C LYS A 33 -3.75 -7.30 10.05
N VAL A 34 -3.39 -7.39 8.77
CA VAL A 34 -2.53 -8.47 8.22
C VAL A 34 -1.11 -8.41 8.81
N PHE A 35 -0.60 -7.19 9.06
CA PHE A 35 0.76 -6.91 9.55
C PHE A 35 0.79 -6.47 11.03
N ARG A 36 -0.23 -6.80 11.81
CA ARG A 36 -0.38 -6.35 13.22
C ARG A 36 0.78 -6.68 14.14
N ASP A 37 1.54 -7.74 13.84
CA ASP A 37 2.67 -8.22 14.64
C ASP A 37 4.01 -8.05 13.89
N ASP A 38 4.04 -7.18 12.87
CA ASP A 38 5.21 -6.90 12.04
C ASP A 38 5.77 -5.51 12.36
N GLU A 39 6.83 -5.46 13.17
CA GLU A 39 7.41 -4.19 13.62
C GLU A 39 8.04 -3.40 12.46
N TYR A 40 8.57 -4.09 11.46
CA TYR A 40 9.12 -3.41 10.29
C TYR A 40 8.03 -2.78 9.44
N TRP A 41 6.87 -3.44 9.27
CA TRP A 41 5.74 -2.78 8.62
C TRP A 41 5.24 -1.58 9.43
N LYS A 42 5.15 -1.68 10.76
CA LYS A 42 4.68 -0.56 11.59
C LYS A 42 5.59 0.67 11.50
N THR A 43 6.89 0.44 11.46
CA THR A 43 7.93 1.49 11.41
C THR A 43 8.27 1.95 10.00
N ALA A 44 7.90 1.20 8.95
CA ALA A 44 8.15 1.60 7.57
C ALA A 44 7.43 2.93 7.24
N GLU A 45 8.18 3.86 6.66
CA GLU A 45 7.68 5.18 6.32
C GLU A 45 6.84 5.16 5.05
N ARG A 46 5.88 6.09 4.98
CA ARG A 46 5.14 6.38 3.74
C ARG A 46 5.88 7.50 3.02
N THR A 47 6.44 7.20 1.86
CA THR A 47 7.22 8.15 1.05
C THR A 47 6.41 8.64 -0.16
N PRO A 48 6.70 9.84 -0.69
CA PRO A 48 6.09 10.31 -1.94
C PRO A 48 6.39 9.36 -3.12
N LEU A 49 5.43 9.23 -4.02
CA LEU A 49 5.63 8.67 -5.36
C LEU A 49 5.67 9.84 -6.33
N GLU A 50 6.86 10.11 -6.88
CA GLU A 50 7.12 11.22 -7.79
C GLU A 50 7.22 10.73 -9.23
N VAL A 51 6.52 11.41 -10.15
CA VAL A 51 6.57 11.19 -11.60
C VAL A 51 6.66 12.56 -12.24
N ASP A 52 7.69 12.78 -13.07
CA ASP A 52 7.93 14.06 -13.77
C ASP A 52 7.90 15.28 -12.82
N ASP A 53 8.54 15.16 -11.66
CA ASP A 53 8.59 16.18 -10.59
C ASP A 53 7.24 16.49 -9.89
N PHE A 54 6.19 15.68 -10.15
CA PHE A 54 4.90 15.77 -9.47
C PHE A 54 4.67 14.61 -8.50
N ILE A 55 4.07 14.91 -7.35
CA ILE A 55 3.63 13.90 -6.38
C ILE A 55 2.31 13.28 -6.88
N GLU A 56 2.43 12.20 -7.63
CA GLU A 56 1.28 11.43 -8.15
C GLU A 56 0.72 10.44 -7.13
N GLY A 57 1.40 10.28 -5.99
CA GLY A 57 0.90 9.43 -4.93
C GLY A 57 1.84 9.31 -3.76
N TYR A 58 1.61 8.24 -3.01
CA TYR A 58 2.50 7.81 -1.93
C TYR A 58 2.70 6.31 -2.01
N GLN A 59 3.79 5.83 -1.45
CA GLN A 59 4.08 4.42 -1.33
C GLN A 59 4.58 4.09 0.06
N LYS A 60 4.35 2.85 0.49
CA LYS A 60 4.94 2.26 1.68
C LYS A 60 5.36 0.84 1.35
N HIS A 61 6.62 0.53 1.63
CA HIS A 61 7.24 -0.72 1.20
C HIS A 61 7.89 -1.43 2.38
N HIS A 62 7.68 -2.75 2.46
CA HIS A 62 8.43 -3.61 3.36
C HIS A 62 8.64 -4.99 2.73
N GLY A 63 9.89 -5.35 2.47
CA GLY A 63 10.28 -6.65 1.92
C GLY A 63 9.67 -6.90 0.54
N ARG A 64 8.70 -7.82 0.44
CA ARG A 64 8.02 -8.17 -0.83
C ARG A 64 6.60 -7.63 -0.91
N PHE A 65 6.21 -6.76 0.02
CA PHE A 65 4.90 -6.13 0.04
C PHE A 65 5.02 -4.63 -0.17
N SER A 66 4.16 -4.08 -1.03
CA SER A 66 4.06 -2.64 -1.28
C SER A 66 2.61 -2.20 -1.23
N LEU A 67 2.36 -1.02 -0.64
CA LEU A 67 1.07 -0.33 -0.65
C LEU A 67 1.23 1.04 -1.32
N TYR A 68 0.39 1.34 -2.30
CA TYR A 68 0.37 2.62 -3.00
C TYR A 68 -0.95 3.35 -2.79
N TRP A 69 -0.86 4.66 -2.63
CA TRP A 69 -1.97 5.61 -2.67
C TRP A 69 -1.82 6.42 -3.94
N ILE A 70 -2.76 6.31 -4.87
CA ILE A 70 -2.71 7.05 -6.12
C ILE A 70 -3.58 8.30 -5.98
N ASN A 71 -2.96 9.47 -6.11
CA ASN A 71 -3.67 10.74 -6.03
C ASN A 71 -4.57 10.91 -7.26
N LYS A 72 -5.71 11.59 -7.08
CA LYS A 72 -6.66 11.92 -8.16
C LYS A 72 -7.24 10.73 -8.95
N ALA A 73 -6.98 9.49 -8.54
CA ALA A 73 -7.53 8.28 -9.16
C ALA A 73 -8.82 7.83 -8.45
N GLY A 74 -9.75 7.30 -9.23
CA GLY A 74 -10.97 6.64 -8.73
C GLY A 74 -10.80 5.13 -8.64
N HIS A 75 -11.87 4.40 -8.94
CA HIS A 75 -11.89 2.93 -8.90
C HIS A 75 -11.09 2.26 -10.04
N ARG A 76 -10.86 2.96 -11.15
CA ARG A 76 -10.13 2.44 -12.33
C ARG A 76 -9.13 3.47 -12.83
#